data_AF-A0A0D0D934-F1
#
_entry.id   AF-A0A0D0D934-F1
#
_cell.length_a   1.000
_cell.length_b   1.000
_cell.length_c   1.000
_cell.angle_alpha   90.00
_cell.angle_beta   90.00
_cell.angle_gamma   90.00
#
_symmetry.space_group_name_H-M   'P 1'
#
loop_
_entity.id
_entity.type
_entity.pdbx_description
1 polymer ?
#
loop_
_entity_poly.entity_id
_entity_poly.type
_entity_poly.pdbx_seq_one_letter_code
_entity_poly.pdbx_strand_id
1 'polypeptide(L)'
;ILYTQPDFVGVESLLEMLCKARGYQVLFLPKFHCELNFIEQCWGFAKRLYRQFPASSKEADLERNVVVALDSVPLITMRRFAARSRRFVDAYSKGLTGKQAAWASKKYRGHRVLPDSLMEDMDKANTSAL
;
A
#
# COMPACT_ATOMS: atom_id res chain seq x y z
N ILE A 1 -13.52 -13.12 -18.99
CA ILE A 1 -14.79 -13.82 -19.29
C ILE A 1 -14.87 -15.17 -18.55
N LEU A 2 -13.78 -15.94 -18.43
CA LEU A 2 -13.77 -17.19 -17.64
C LEU A 2 -13.79 -16.98 -16.12
N TYR A 3 -12.95 -16.08 -15.58
CA TYR A 3 -12.85 -15.79 -14.14
C TYR A 3 -14.12 -15.20 -13.50
N THR A 4 -15.13 -14.85 -14.30
CA THR A 4 -16.41 -14.29 -13.82
C THR A 4 -17.53 -15.34 -13.84
N GLN A 5 -17.25 -16.58 -14.27
CA GLN A 5 -18.24 -17.64 -14.26
C GLN A 5 -18.44 -18.17 -12.83
N PRO A 6 -19.68 -18.55 -12.44
CA PRO A 6 -20.00 -18.95 -11.08
C PRO A 6 -19.18 -20.12 -10.52
N ASP A 7 -18.80 -21.07 -11.38
CA ASP A 7 -17.97 -22.23 -11.08
C ASP A 7 -16.51 -21.86 -10.76
N PHE A 8 -16.01 -20.73 -11.24
CA PHE A 8 -14.69 -20.20 -10.88
C PHE A 8 -14.75 -19.24 -9.68
N VAL A 9 -15.82 -18.47 -9.55
CA VAL A 9 -15.97 -17.49 -8.44
C VAL A 9 -16.28 -18.19 -7.12
N GLY A 10 -17.03 -19.30 -7.15
CA GLY A 10 -17.44 -20.03 -5.95
C GLY A 10 -16.40 -20.98 -5.37
N VAL A 11 -15.26 -21.18 -6.05
CA VAL A 11 -14.23 -22.14 -5.65
C VAL A 11 -13.06 -21.43 -4.98
N GLU A 12 -12.72 -21.87 -3.77
CA GLU A 12 -11.53 -21.39 -3.08
C GLU A 12 -10.26 -21.73 -3.87
N SER A 13 -9.38 -20.74 -4.03
CA SER A 13 -8.10 -20.98 -4.70
C SER A 13 -7.20 -21.89 -3.87
N LEU A 14 -6.25 -22.56 -4.54
CA LEU A 14 -5.23 -23.37 -3.85
C LEU A 14 -4.46 -22.56 -2.81
N LEU A 15 -4.19 -21.29 -3.09
CA LEU A 15 -3.53 -20.37 -2.15
C LEU A 15 -4.39 -20.15 -0.90
N GLU A 16 -5.68 -19.88 -1.06
CA GLU A 16 -6.61 -19.71 0.07
C GLU A 16 -6.70 -20.97 0.91
N MET A 17 -6.86 -22.15 0.30
CA MET A 17 -6.91 -23.43 1.01
C MET A 17 -5.63 -23.68 1.81
N LEU A 18 -4.46 -23.47 1.21
CA LEU A 18 -3.16 -23.65 1.86
C LEU A 18 -2.92 -22.68 3.02
N CYS A 19 -3.36 -21.43 2.88
CA CYS A 19 -3.28 -20.42 3.93
C CYS A 19 -4.26 -20.73 5.08
N LYS A 20 -5.51 -21.07 4.76
CA LYS A 20 -6.54 -21.46 5.74
C LYS A 20 -6.12 -22.69 6.54
N ALA A 21 -5.55 -23.70 5.90
CA ALA A 21 -5.01 -24.89 6.57
C ALA A 21 -3.90 -24.55 7.59
N ARG A 22 -3.23 -23.40 7.43
CA ARG A 22 -2.21 -22.87 8.36
C ARG A 22 -2.74 -21.80 9.32
N GLY A 23 -4.03 -21.51 9.31
CA GLY A 23 -4.66 -20.49 10.16
C GLY A 23 -4.50 -19.05 9.67
N TYR A 24 -4.12 -18.84 8.39
CA TYR A 24 -3.97 -17.50 7.80
C TYR A 24 -5.14 -17.16 6.88
N GLN A 25 -5.60 -15.91 6.95
CA GLN A 25 -6.54 -15.34 6.00
C GLN A 25 -5.78 -14.68 4.84
N VAL A 26 -6.18 -15.00 3.60
CA VAL A 26 -5.67 -14.33 2.40
C VAL A 26 -6.47 -13.05 2.17
N LEU A 27 -5.75 -11.93 1.97
CA LEU A 27 -6.34 -10.66 1.59
C LEU A 27 -5.97 -10.36 0.14
N PHE A 28 -6.98 -10.33 -0.73
CA PHE A 28 -6.80 -9.91 -2.12
C PHE A 28 -6.92 -8.40 -2.23
N LEU A 29 -5.84 -7.77 -2.71
CA LEU A 29 -5.83 -6.33 -2.95
C LEU A 29 -6.27 -6.02 -4.40
N PRO A 30 -6.99 -4.91 -4.62
CA PRO A 30 -7.34 -4.46 -5.96
C PRO A 30 -6.11 -4.31 -6.88
N LYS A 31 -6.27 -4.72 -8.14
CA LYS A 31 -5.20 -4.57 -9.15
C LYS A 31 -4.92 -3.08 -9.40
N PHE A 32 -3.65 -2.75 -9.62
CA PHE A 32 -3.17 -1.38 -9.91
C PHE A 32 -3.35 -0.35 -8.78
N HIS A 33 -3.58 -0.81 -7.54
CA HIS A 33 -3.70 0.04 -6.36
C HIS A 33 -2.57 -0.23 -5.35
N CYS A 34 -1.32 0.07 -5.76
CA CYS A 34 -0.13 -0.21 -4.95
C CYS A 34 -0.11 0.58 -3.62
N GLU A 35 -0.82 1.70 -3.53
CA GLU A 35 -1.02 2.48 -2.32
C GLU A 35 -1.75 1.72 -1.20
N LEU A 36 -2.51 0.68 -1.55
CA LEU A 36 -3.21 -0.18 -0.59
C LEU A 36 -2.30 -1.26 0.01
N ASN A 37 -1.14 -1.51 -0.59
CA ASN A 37 -0.17 -2.47 -0.11
C ASN A 37 1.03 -1.78 0.54
N PHE A 38 1.06 -1.74 1.89
CA PHE A 38 2.11 -0.98 2.59
C PHE A 38 3.53 -1.55 2.37
N ILE A 39 3.67 -2.82 1.94
CA ILE A 39 4.98 -3.44 1.68
C ILE A 39 5.73 -2.71 0.55
N GLU A 40 5.02 -2.10 -0.40
CA GLU A 40 5.61 -1.32 -1.48
C GLU A 40 6.43 -0.13 -0.95
N GLN A 41 5.96 0.48 0.14
CA GLN A 41 6.69 1.56 0.82
C GLN A 41 7.89 1.00 1.60
N CYS A 42 7.78 -0.20 2.19
CA CYS A 42 8.94 -0.88 2.80
C CYS A 42 10.02 -1.16 1.75
N TRP A 43 9.67 -1.70 0.59
CA TRP A 43 10.60 -1.90 -0.52
C TRP A 43 11.16 -0.58 -1.05
N GLY A 44 10.36 0.48 -1.12
CA GLY A 44 10.84 1.82 -1.48
C GLY A 44 11.92 2.33 -0.51
N PHE A 45 11.71 2.15 0.79
CA PHE A 45 12.68 2.49 1.83
C PHE A 45 13.96 1.66 1.72
N ALA A 46 13.82 0.33 1.63
CA ALA A 46 14.95 -0.59 1.52
C ALA A 46 15.78 -0.31 0.26
N LYS A 47 15.13 -0.13 -0.90
CA LYS A 47 15.82 0.22 -2.16
C LYS A 47 16.61 1.53 -2.05
N ARG A 48 16.09 2.53 -1.34
CA ARG A 48 16.80 3.79 -1.11
C ARG A 48 18.07 3.60 -0.29
N LEU A 49 18.06 2.70 0.69
CA LEU A 49 19.26 2.37 1.49
C LEU A 49 20.22 1.49 0.72
N TYR A 50 19.71 0.48 0.01
CA TYR A 50 20.51 -0.39 -0.86
C TYR A 50 21.36 0.42 -1.86
N ARG A 51 20.79 1.48 -2.46
CA ARG A 51 21.50 2.37 -3.39
C ARG A 51 22.69 3.12 -2.78
N GLN A 52 22.83 3.12 -1.45
CA GLN A 52 23.97 3.73 -0.75
C GLN A 52 25.10 2.73 -0.48
N PHE A 53 24.86 1.43 -0.70
CA PHE A 53 25.90 0.42 -0.55
C PHE A 53 26.89 0.43 -1.71
N PRO A 54 28.12 -0.07 -1.48
CA PRO A 54 29.11 -0.21 -2.54
C PRO A 54 28.57 -1.03 -3.71
N ALA A 55 28.86 -0.60 -4.93
CA ALA A 55 28.56 -1.38 -6.12
C ALA A 55 29.37 -2.69 -6.09
N SER A 56 28.70 -3.81 -6.35
CA SER A 56 29.33 -5.11 -6.53
C SER A 56 28.64 -5.85 -7.67
N SER A 57 29.39 -6.69 -8.38
CA SER A 57 28.86 -7.66 -9.35
C SER A 57 28.75 -9.07 -8.77
N LYS A 58 29.23 -9.29 -7.53
CA LYS A 58 29.21 -10.60 -6.88
C LYS A 58 27.84 -10.84 -6.26
N GLU A 59 27.21 -11.94 -6.63
CA GLU A 59 25.90 -12.35 -6.11
C GLU A 59 25.85 -12.36 -4.57
N ALA A 60 26.86 -12.91 -3.91
CA ALA A 60 26.94 -12.96 -2.45
C ALA A 60 26.93 -11.57 -1.78
N ASP A 61 27.51 -10.55 -2.44
CA ASP A 61 27.47 -9.18 -1.93
C ASP A 61 26.11 -8.55 -2.18
N LEU A 62 25.52 -8.78 -3.36
CA LEU A 62 24.17 -8.31 -3.70
C LEU A 62 23.12 -8.87 -2.73
N GLU A 63 23.16 -10.17 -2.45
CA GLU A 63 22.25 -10.84 -1.53
C GLU A 63 22.38 -10.29 -0.11
N ARG A 64 23.62 -10.23 0.42
CA ARG A 64 23.90 -9.65 1.74
C ARG A 64 23.36 -8.23 1.83
N ASN A 65 23.61 -7.41 0.81
CA ASN A 65 23.16 -6.03 0.74
C ASN A 65 21.62 -5.93 0.71
N VAL A 66 20.93 -6.81 -0.02
CA VAL A 66 19.46 -6.83 -0.03
C VAL A 66 18.91 -7.16 1.36
N VAL A 67 19.43 -8.18 2.03
CA VAL A 67 18.99 -8.57 3.37
C VAL A 67 19.20 -7.42 4.37
N VAL A 68 20.39 -6.84 4.41
CA VAL A 68 20.69 -5.69 5.30
C VAL A 68 19.76 -4.52 5.02
N ALA A 69 19.50 -4.21 3.74
CA ALA A 69 18.58 -3.12 3.37
C ALA A 69 17.14 -3.40 3.79
N LEU A 70 16.66 -4.63 3.69
CA LEU A 70 15.31 -5.02 4.12
C LEU A 70 15.16 -4.97 5.64
N ASP A 71 16.14 -5.48 6.39
CA ASP A 71 16.14 -5.49 7.86
C ASP A 71 16.25 -4.10 8.47
N SER A 72 16.79 -3.14 7.71
CA SER A 72 16.93 -1.76 8.18
C SER A 72 15.62 -0.98 8.26
N VAL A 73 14.50 -1.50 7.74
CA VAL A 73 13.21 -0.81 7.76
C VAL A 73 12.69 -0.76 9.21
N PRO A 74 12.58 0.42 9.85
CA PRO A 74 12.18 0.46 11.26
C PRO A 74 10.72 0.08 11.44
N LEU A 75 10.38 -0.63 12.53
CA LEU A 75 9.01 -1.02 12.85
C LEU A 75 8.04 0.18 12.90
N ILE A 76 8.49 1.31 13.46
CA ILE A 76 7.68 2.55 13.49
C ILE A 76 7.36 3.06 12.08
N THR A 77 8.30 2.91 11.15
CA THR A 77 8.13 3.29 9.73
C THR A 77 7.15 2.34 9.04
N MET A 78 7.25 1.03 9.27
CA MET A 78 6.27 0.04 8.77
C MET A 78 4.85 0.37 9.25
N ARG A 79 4.68 0.68 10.55
CA ARG A 79 3.39 1.09 11.13
C ARG A 79 2.84 2.35 10.48
N ARG A 80 3.69 3.33 10.17
CA ARG A 80 3.31 4.56 9.45
C ARG A 80 2.87 4.26 8.02
N PHE A 81 3.55 3.35 7.32
CA PHE A 81 3.15 2.92 5.98
C PHE A 81 1.80 2.19 5.99
N ALA A 82 1.58 1.28 6.92
CA ALA A 82 0.30 0.60 7.10
C ALA A 82 -0.83 1.60 7.42
N ALA A 83 -0.57 2.58 8.29
CA ALA A 83 -1.53 3.65 8.56
C ALA A 83 -1.84 4.51 7.32
N ARG A 84 -0.86 4.75 6.44
CA ARG A 84 -1.07 5.42 5.17
C ARG A 84 -1.98 4.60 4.25
N SER A 85 -1.72 3.31 4.07
CA SER A 85 -2.57 2.45 3.23
C SER A 85 -4.01 2.40 3.74
N ARG A 86 -4.21 2.34 5.07
CA ARG A 86 -5.56 2.44 5.66
C ARG A 86 -6.29 3.75 5.36
N ARG A 87 -5.59 4.88 5.26
CA ARG A 87 -6.21 6.15 4.84
C ARG A 87 -6.65 6.14 3.38
N PHE A 88 -5.92 5.45 2.50
CA PHE A 88 -6.38 5.23 1.13
C PHE A 88 -7.60 4.32 1.08
N VAL A 89 -7.64 3.26 1.90
CA VAL A 89 -8.83 2.40 2.04
C VAL A 89 -10.05 3.21 2.48
N ASP A 90 -9.92 4.04 3.54
CA ASP A 90 -11.00 4.92 4.01
C ASP A 90 -11.46 5.88 2.91
N ALA A 91 -10.53 6.56 2.22
CA ALA A 91 -10.85 7.46 1.13
C ALA A 91 -11.61 6.76 -0.01
N TYR A 92 -11.17 5.57 -0.42
CA TYR A 92 -11.81 4.82 -1.50
C TYR A 92 -13.19 4.30 -1.10
N SER A 93 -13.38 3.89 0.17
CA SER A 93 -14.72 3.52 0.67
C SER A 93 -15.71 4.70 0.63
N LYS A 94 -15.21 5.94 0.63
CA LYS A 94 -15.99 7.18 0.48
C LYS A 94 -16.09 7.66 -0.96
N GLY A 95 -15.65 6.87 -1.95
CA GLY A 95 -15.77 7.17 -3.37
C GLY A 95 -14.71 8.12 -3.93
N LEU A 96 -13.63 8.42 -3.20
CA LEU A 96 -12.56 9.28 -3.70
C LEU A 96 -11.69 8.56 -4.74
N THR A 97 -11.22 9.30 -5.72
CA THR A 97 -10.17 8.85 -6.66
C THR A 97 -8.79 8.87 -6.01
N GLY A 98 -7.81 8.19 -6.62
CA GLY A 98 -6.42 8.17 -6.11
C GLY A 98 -5.80 9.56 -5.94
N LYS A 99 -6.06 10.50 -6.86
CA LYS A 99 -5.59 11.90 -6.76
C LYS A 99 -6.20 12.61 -5.55
N GLN A 100 -7.50 12.44 -5.35
CA GLN A 100 -8.24 13.04 -4.23
C GLN A 100 -7.80 12.44 -2.89
N ALA A 101 -7.66 11.11 -2.82
CA ALA A 101 -7.18 10.41 -1.64
C ALA A 101 -5.75 10.83 -1.25
N ALA A 102 -4.87 11.03 -2.24
CA ALA A 102 -3.51 11.54 -2.01
C ALA A 102 -3.50 12.98 -1.49
N TRP A 103 -4.34 13.85 -2.06
CA TRP A 103 -4.53 15.22 -1.57
C TRP A 103 -5.08 15.25 -0.14
N ALA A 104 -6.12 14.47 0.13
CA ALA A 104 -6.76 14.38 1.45
C ALA A 104 -5.77 13.86 2.51
N SER A 105 -4.99 12.84 2.17
CA SER A 105 -3.90 12.31 3.02
C SER A 105 -2.83 13.36 3.33
N LYS A 106 -2.61 14.33 2.42
CA LYS A 106 -1.66 15.44 2.62
C LYS A 106 -2.25 16.57 3.45
N LYS A 107 -3.52 16.95 3.24
CA LYS A 107 -4.21 18.00 3.99
C LYS A 107 -4.49 17.57 5.43
N TYR A 108 -5.03 16.36 5.63
CA TYR A 108 -5.45 15.85 6.94
C TYR A 108 -4.43 14.89 7.57
N ARG A 109 -3.14 15.25 7.57
CA ARG A 109 -2.06 14.37 8.06
C ARG A 109 -2.23 13.92 9.52
N GLY A 110 -2.80 14.79 10.36
CA GLY A 110 -3.04 14.54 11.79
C GLY A 110 -4.39 13.90 12.12
N HIS A 111 -5.31 13.82 11.16
CA HIS A 111 -6.61 13.22 11.39
C HIS A 111 -6.55 11.72 11.13
N ARG A 112 -7.25 10.95 11.98
CA ARG A 112 -7.38 9.50 11.83
C ARG A 112 -8.47 9.11 10.84
N VAL A 113 -9.42 10.02 10.59
CA VAL A 113 -10.57 9.85 9.69
C VAL A 113 -10.71 11.11 8.86
N LEU A 114 -11.11 10.97 7.59
CA LEU A 114 -11.43 12.12 6.74
C LEU A 114 -12.70 12.81 7.25
N PRO A 115 -12.69 14.15 7.42
CA PRO A 115 -13.86 14.89 7.92
C PRO A 115 -14.98 14.92 6.89
N ASP A 116 -16.21 15.13 7.35
CA ASP A 116 -17.39 15.24 6.46
C ASP A 116 -17.30 16.47 5.53
N SER A 117 -16.56 17.51 5.93
CA SER A 117 -16.30 18.71 5.13
C SER A 117 -15.37 18.49 3.93
N LEU A 118 -14.87 17.26 3.73
CA LEU A 118 -13.83 16.95 2.75
C LEU A 118 -14.15 17.43 1.33
N MET A 119 -15.37 17.22 0.86
CA MET A 119 -15.77 17.61 -0.51
C MET A 119 -15.77 19.12 -0.67
N GLU A 120 -16.37 19.86 0.27
CA GLU A 120 -16.34 21.33 0.28
C GLU A 120 -14.91 21.88 0.34
N ASP A 121 -14.07 21.25 1.15
CA ASP A 121 -12.66 21.58 1.30
C ASP A 121 -11.86 21.37 0.01
N MET A 122 -12.27 20.44 -0.84
CA MET A 122 -11.67 20.16 -2.14
C MET A 122 -12.16 21.12 -3.21
N ASP A 123 -13.46 21.42 -3.23
CA ASP A 123 -14.05 22.39 -4.17
C ASP A 123 -13.39 23.76 -4.00
N LYS A 124 -13.26 24.22 -2.74
CA LYS A 124 -12.53 25.46 -2.43
C LYS A 124 -11.08 25.43 -2.92
N ALA A 125 -10.37 24.31 -2.72
CA ALA A 125 -8.99 24.18 -3.16
C ALA A 125 -8.83 24.20 -4.68
N ASN A 126 -9.80 23.64 -5.42
CA ASN A 126 -9.83 23.70 -6.88
C ASN A 126 -10.21 25.10 -7.38
N THR A 127 -11.07 25.82 -6.67
CA THR A 127 -11.46 27.20 -7.05
C THR A 127 -10.31 28.18 -6.83
N SER A 128 -9.48 27.98 -5.80
CA SER A 128 -8.29 28.80 -5.52
C SER A 128 -7.08 28.53 -6.43
N ALA A 129 -7.18 27.56 -7.34
CA ALA A 129 -6.12 27.21 -8.30
C ALA A 129 -6.39 27.76 -9.72
N LEU A 130 -7.52 28.45 -9.91
CA LEU A 130 -7.90 29.22 -11.10
C LEU A 130 -7.66 30.72 -10.85
#